data_AF-A0A8T7HUU6-F1
#
_entry.id   AF-A0A8T7HUU6-F1
#
_cell.length_a   1.000
_cell.length_b   1.000
_cell.length_c   1.000
_cell.angle_alpha   90.00
_cell.angle_beta   90.00
_cell.angle_gamma   90.00
#
_symmetry.space_group_name_H-M   'P 1'
#
loop_
_entity.id
_entity.type
_entity.pdbx_description
1 polymer ?
#
loop_
_entity_poly.entity_id
_entity_poly.type
_entity_poly.pdbx_seq_one_letter_code
_entity_poly.pdbx_strand_id
1 'polypeptide(L)'
;MADQIISVRMPSSLVTELKELAEKNHYLDVSEELRSLLRDKWLEHKDPYSLKLLAIKETAAKAALPDKIQILKEGLSKLMEELNDISN
;
A
#
# COMPACT_ATOMS: atom_id res chain seq x y z
N MET A 1 -2.29 -25.08 -5.22
CA MET A 1 -1.38 -25.10 -6.39
C MET A 1 -0.41 -26.22 -6.13
N ALA A 2 -0.19 -27.12 -7.09
CA ALA A 2 0.83 -28.16 -6.94
C ALA A 2 2.22 -27.53 -7.07
N ASP A 3 3.15 -27.91 -6.19
CA ASP A 3 4.53 -27.45 -6.28
C ASP A 3 5.20 -28.12 -7.48
N GLN A 4 5.63 -27.29 -8.45
CA GLN A 4 6.41 -27.73 -9.60
C GLN A 4 7.79 -27.07 -9.54
N ILE A 5 8.84 -27.86 -9.77
CA ILE A 5 10.20 -27.36 -9.92
C ILE A 5 10.36 -26.91 -11.37
N ILE A 6 10.75 -25.65 -11.57
CA ILE A 6 10.93 -25.04 -12.88
C ILE A 6 12.33 -24.46 -12.94
N SER A 7 13.02 -24.67 -14.07
CA SER A 7 14.30 -24.00 -14.37
C SER A 7 14.04 -22.80 -15.26
N VAL A 8 14.52 -21.63 -14.85
CA VAL A 8 14.38 -20.38 -15.60
C VAL A 8 15.76 -19.82 -15.88
N ARG A 9 16.04 -19.49 -17.15
CA ARG A 9 17.25 -18.77 -17.52
C ARG A 9 16.99 -17.27 -17.42
N MET A 10 17.86 -16.58 -16.69
CA MET A 10 17.78 -15.14 -16.48
C MET A 10 19.15 -14.47 -16.51
N PRO A 11 19.24 -13.17 -16.85
CA PRO A 11 20.47 -12.40 -16.76
C PRO A 11 21.01 -12.38 -15.32
N SER A 12 22.33 -12.34 -15.17
CA SER A 12 22.97 -12.31 -13.85
C SER A 12 22.60 -11.08 -13.03
N SER A 13 22.41 -9.92 -13.67
CA SER A 13 21.97 -8.69 -12.99
C SER A 13 20.62 -8.88 -12.30
N LEU A 14 19.66 -9.52 -12.97
CA LEU A 14 18.33 -9.77 -12.43
C LEU A 14 18.39 -10.74 -11.23
N VAL A 15 19.28 -11.74 -11.29
CA VAL A 15 19.48 -12.67 -10.16
C VAL A 15 20.01 -11.92 -8.93
N THR A 16 20.91 -10.96 -9.12
CA THR A 16 21.45 -10.14 -8.03
C THR A 16 20.36 -9.27 -7.42
N GLU A 17 19.57 -8.58 -8.23
CA GLU A 17 18.44 -7.75 -7.76
C GLU A 17 17.42 -8.58 -6.98
N LEU A 18 17.09 -9.78 -7.46
CA LEU A 18 16.17 -10.69 -6.77
C LEU A 18 16.71 -11.17 -5.42
N LYS A 19 18.03 -11.35 -5.29
CA LYS A 19 18.65 -11.69 -4.00
C LYS A 19 18.56 -10.52 -3.02
N GLU A 20 18.85 -9.31 -3.47
CA GLU A 20 18.74 -8.11 -2.65
C GLU A 20 17.29 -7.88 -2.18
N LEU A 21 16.31 -8.13 -3.06
CA LEU A 21 14.90 -8.05 -2.70
C LEU A 21 14.49 -9.13 -1.71
N ALA A 22 14.94 -10.38 -1.89
CA ALA A 22 14.68 -11.46 -0.96
C ALA A 22 15.22 -11.14 0.45
N GLU A 23 16.44 -10.60 0.55
CA GLU A 23 17.02 -10.17 1.82
C GLU A 23 16.21 -9.03 2.46
N LYS A 24 15.83 -8.02 1.65
CA LYS A 24 15.06 -6.86 2.10
C LYS A 24 13.66 -7.24 2.61
N ASN A 25 13.02 -8.19 1.94
CA ASN A 25 11.67 -8.66 2.29
C ASN A 25 11.71 -9.82 3.30
N HIS A 26 12.90 -10.20 3.79
CA HIS A 26 13.12 -11.28 4.75
C HIS A 26 12.62 -12.65 4.30
N TYR A 27 12.72 -12.94 2.99
CA TYR A 27 12.45 -14.27 2.46
C TYR A 27 13.64 -15.20 2.64
N LEU A 28 13.36 -16.50 2.72
CA LEU A 28 14.38 -17.52 2.90
C LEU A 28 15.23 -17.71 1.63
N ASP A 29 14.59 -17.60 0.47
CA ASP A 29 15.23 -17.83 -0.81
C ASP A 29 14.67 -16.95 -1.94
N VAL A 30 15.40 -16.94 -3.06
CA VAL A 30 15.00 -16.22 -4.28
C VAL A 30 13.68 -16.77 -4.84
N SER A 31 13.40 -18.06 -4.65
CA SER A 31 12.16 -18.68 -5.13
C SER A 31 10.93 -18.12 -4.42
N GLU A 32 10.99 -17.86 -3.11
CA GLU A 32 9.92 -17.23 -2.33
C GLU A 32 9.63 -15.80 -2.80
N GLU A 33 10.68 -15.00 -2.98
CA GLU A 33 10.58 -13.66 -3.54
C GLU A 33 9.94 -13.70 -4.94
N LEU A 34 10.42 -14.58 -5.82
CA LEU A 34 9.88 -14.76 -7.17
C LEU A 34 8.41 -15.18 -7.15
N ARG A 35 8.03 -16.11 -6.26
CA ARG A 35 6.62 -16.52 -6.09
C ARG A 35 5.75 -15.37 -5.58
N SER A 36 6.28 -14.51 -4.69
CA SER A 36 5.56 -13.32 -4.23
C SER A 36 5.29 -12.37 -5.38
N LEU A 37 6.34 -12.00 -6.13
CA LEU A 37 6.23 -11.12 -7.30
C LEU A 37 5.25 -11.67 -8.34
N LEU A 38 5.31 -12.97 -8.62
CA LEU A 38 4.39 -13.62 -9.56
C LEU A 38 2.95 -13.60 -9.06
N ARG A 39 2.70 -13.76 -7.76
CA ARG A 39 1.36 -13.64 -7.18
C ARG A 39 0.82 -12.22 -7.33
N ASP A 40 1.63 -11.21 -7.05
CA ASP A 40 1.24 -9.80 -7.18
C ASP A 40 0.92 -9.45 -8.64
N LYS A 41 1.79 -9.87 -9.57
CA LYS A 41 1.56 -9.73 -11.02
C LYS A 41 0.33 -10.49 -11.51
N TRP A 42 0.08 -11.68 -10.96
CA TRP A 42 -1.10 -12.46 -11.30
C TRP A 42 -2.38 -11.80 -10.79
N LEU A 43 -2.37 -11.22 -9.58
CA LEU A 43 -3.47 -10.45 -9.04
C LEU A 43 -3.73 -9.19 -9.89
N GLU A 44 -2.68 -8.48 -10.29
CA GLU A 44 -2.75 -7.36 -11.24
C GLU A 44 -3.43 -7.76 -12.56
N HIS A 45 -3.06 -8.92 -13.11
CA HIS A 45 -3.61 -9.39 -14.38
C HIS A 45 -5.03 -9.96 -14.29
N LYS A 46 -5.35 -10.64 -13.19
CA LYS A 46 -6.64 -11.32 -13.00
C LYS A 46 -7.77 -10.34 -12.72
N ASP A 47 -7.47 -9.22 -12.06
CA ASP A 47 -8.44 -8.18 -11.77
C ASP A 47 -7.81 -6.78 -12.01
N PRO A 48 -7.68 -6.36 -13.28
CA PRO A 48 -6.94 -5.15 -13.67
C PRO A 48 -7.54 -3.84 -13.12
N TYR A 49 -8.75 -3.91 -12.55
CA TYR A 49 -9.43 -2.78 -11.94
C TYR A 49 -9.31 -2.79 -10.41
N SER A 50 -9.10 -3.93 -9.75
CA SER A 50 -9.04 -4.02 -8.27
C SER A 50 -7.92 -3.16 -7.65
N LEU A 51 -6.70 -3.24 -8.20
CA LEU A 51 -5.57 -2.45 -7.69
C LEU A 51 -5.70 -0.97 -8.02
N LYS A 52 -6.24 -0.62 -9.19
CA LYS A 52 -6.59 0.77 -9.50
C LYS A 52 -7.64 1.30 -8.54
N LEU A 53 -8.64 0.49 -8.18
CA LEU A 53 -9.67 0.85 -7.21
C LEU A 53 -9.10 1.00 -5.79
N LEU A 54 -8.12 0.17 -5.39
CA LEU A 54 -7.43 0.32 -4.10
C LEU A 54 -6.58 1.60 -4.07
N ALA A 55 -5.82 1.89 -5.12
CA ALA A 55 -5.07 3.13 -5.25
C ALA A 55 -6.01 4.36 -5.24
N ILE A 56 -7.14 4.29 -5.94
CA ILE A 56 -8.18 5.33 -5.93
C ILE A 56 -8.81 5.47 -4.53
N LYS A 57 -9.04 4.36 -3.82
CA LYS A 57 -9.56 4.42 -2.44
C LYS A 57 -8.56 5.07 -1.49
N GLU A 58 -7.27 4.77 -1.62
CA GLU A 58 -6.24 5.42 -0.81
C GLU A 58 -6.11 6.91 -1.12
N THR A 59 -6.16 7.31 -2.39
CA THR A 59 -6.12 8.74 -2.76
C THR A 59 -7.39 9.46 -2.31
N ALA A 60 -8.56 8.83 -2.44
CA ALA A 60 -9.82 9.36 -1.95
C ALA A 60 -9.84 9.46 -0.41
N ALA A 61 -9.29 8.49 0.32
CA ALA A 61 -9.16 8.56 1.77
C ALA A 61 -8.21 9.69 2.20
N LYS A 62 -7.10 9.89 1.49
CA LYS A 62 -6.16 11.01 1.70
C LYS A 62 -6.81 12.36 1.38
N ALA A 63 -7.68 12.42 0.37
CA ALA A 63 -8.42 13.62 -0.02
C ALA A 63 -9.64 13.93 0.86
N ALA A 64 -10.23 12.95 1.54
CA ALA A 64 -11.36 13.16 2.47
C ALA A 64 -10.93 13.59 3.89
N LEU A 65 -9.67 13.36 4.26
CA LEU A 65 -9.06 13.82 5.51
C LEU A 65 -9.00 15.36 5.65
N PRO A 66 -8.59 16.16 4.64
CA PRO A 66 -8.53 17.63 4.79
C PRO A 66 -9.88 18.25 5.14
N ASP A 67 -10.97 17.82 4.49
CA ASP A 67 -12.31 18.38 4.76
C ASP A 67 -12.80 18.07 6.17
N LYS A 68 -12.60 16.83 6.65
CA LYS A 68 -12.98 16.46 8.02
C LYS A 68 -12.15 17.19 9.08
N ILE A 69 -10.86 17.40 8.83
CA ILE A 69 -9.98 18.15 9.74
C ILE A 69 -10.39 19.63 9.78
N GLN A 70 -10.81 20.20 8.66
CA GLN A 70 -11.23 21.60 8.58
C GLN A 70 -12.57 21.83 9.30
N ILE A 71 -13.54 20.93 9.10
CA ILE A 71 -14.83 20.95 9.83
C ILE A 71 -14.61 20.80 11.35
N LEU A 72 -13.71 19.89 11.76
CA LEU A 72 -13.37 19.72 13.18
C LEU A 72 -12.69 20.95 13.79
N LYS A 73 -11.82 21.63 13.03
CA LYS A 73 -11.18 22.89 13.47
C LYS A 73 -12.20 24.02 13.64
N GLU A 74 -13.14 24.16 12.71
CA GLU A 74 -14.20 25.17 12.78
C GLU A 74 -15.20 24.88 13.92
N GLY A 75 -15.47 23.61 14.20
CA GLY A 75 -16.26 23.21 15.37
C GLY A 75 -15.55 23.51 16.70
N LEU A 76 -14.24 23.24 16.77
CA LEU A 76 -13.43 23.53 17.95
C LEU A 76 -13.30 25.03 18.23
N SER A 77 -13.15 25.87 17.19
CA SER A 77 -13.06 27.32 17.38
C SER A 77 -14.36 27.91 17.94
N LYS A 78 -15.52 27.43 17.46
CA LYS A 78 -16.83 27.86 17.98
C LYS A 78 -17.04 27.44 19.44
N LEU A 79 -16.67 26.21 19.79
CA LEU A 79 -16.74 25.75 21.18
C LEU A 79 -15.81 26.52 22.11
N MET A 80 -14.63 26.94 21.61
CA MET A 80 -13.73 27.81 22.38
C MET A 80 -14.30 29.21 22.58
N GLU A 81 -14.99 29.78 21.58
CA GLU A 81 -15.69 31.07 21.72
C GLU A 81 -16.84 30.97 22.73
N GLU A 82 -17.66 29.94 22.64
CA GLU A 82 -18.77 29.72 23.59
C GLU A 82 -18.28 29.54 25.04
N LEU A 83 -17.17 28.83 25.25
CA LEU A 83 -16.59 28.66 26.59
C LEU A 83 -15.97 29.95 27.14
N ASN A 84 -15.46 30.82 26.26
CA ASN A 84 -14.87 32.10 26.65
C ASN A 84 -15.97 33.13 27.00
N ASP A 85 -17.12 33.06 26.34
CA ASP A 85 -18.31 33.87 26.67
C ASP A 85 -18.97 33.45 27.99
N ILE A 86 -18.82 32.19 28.42
CA ILE A 86 -19.30 31.68 29.71
C ILE A 86 -18.35 32.05 30.87
N SER A 87 -17.09 32.40 30.57
CA SER A 87 -16.07 32.72 31.57
C SER A 87 -15.86 34.23 31.83
N ASN A 88 -16.66 35.10 31.19
CA ASN A 88 -16.82 36.53 31.51
C ASN A 88 -18.16 36.80 32.18
#